data_AF-A0A7S0WCW8-F1
#
_entry.id   AF-A0A7S0WCW8-F1
#
_cell.length_a   1.000
_cell.length_b   1.000
_cell.length_c   1.000
_cell.angle_alpha   90.00
_cell.angle_beta   90.00
_cell.angle_gamma   90.00
#
_symmetry.space_group_name_H-M   'P 1'
#
loop_
_entity.id
_entity.type
_entity.pdbx_description
1 polymer ?
#
loop_
_entity_poly.entity_id
_entity_poly.type
_entity_poly.pdbx_seq_one_letter_code
_entity_poly.pdbx_strand_id
1 'polypeptide(L)'
;AYAARSGTYRPLGKWTVKGGALHGSIELPMQLGIVGGTIKSHPTAKAALGMLEVASAQELGEIVAAVGLAQNLGALRALATEGIQRGHMSMHARSLVARVLAGESEDVRQRVYAEVVRSGDIKEDKVREVFAAL
;
A
#
# COMPACT_ATOMS: atom_id res chain seq x y z
N ALA A 1 -1.85 -6.07 -21.90
CA ALA A 1 -1.04 -6.17 -23.13
C ALA A 1 0.41 -5.71 -22.90
N TYR A 2 0.67 -4.42 -22.65
CA TYR A 2 2.04 -3.89 -22.62
C TYR A 2 2.98 -4.50 -21.55
N ALA A 3 2.46 -4.82 -20.36
CA ALA A 3 3.20 -5.49 -19.29
C ALA A 3 3.70 -6.91 -19.67
N ALA A 4 3.13 -7.52 -20.71
CA ALA A 4 3.51 -8.84 -21.20
C ALA A 4 4.19 -8.79 -22.60
N ARG A 5 4.59 -7.59 -23.09
CA ARG A 5 5.15 -7.40 -24.43
C ARG A 5 6.43 -8.20 -24.73
N SER A 6 7.08 -8.71 -23.68
CA SER A 6 8.32 -9.51 -23.73
C SER A 6 8.06 -11.02 -23.56
N GLY A 7 6.82 -11.47 -23.80
CA GLY A 7 6.42 -12.88 -23.68
C GLY A 7 6.13 -13.36 -22.25
N THR A 8 6.42 -12.55 -21.23
CA THR A 8 6.10 -12.82 -19.83
C THR A 8 5.59 -11.56 -19.17
N TYR A 9 4.56 -11.68 -18.33
CA TYR A 9 4.04 -10.57 -17.54
C TYR A 9 5.10 -10.07 -16.56
N ARG A 10 5.41 -8.76 -16.62
CA ARG A 10 6.44 -8.10 -15.80
C ARG A 10 5.92 -6.76 -15.26
N PRO A 11 6.48 -6.27 -14.13
CA PRO A 11 6.17 -4.94 -13.62
C PRO A 11 6.47 -3.84 -14.65
N LEU A 12 5.62 -2.81 -14.69
CA LEU A 12 5.82 -1.63 -15.55
C LEU A 12 6.78 -0.61 -14.91
N GLY A 13 6.75 -0.47 -13.59
CA GLY A 13 7.70 0.35 -12.84
C GLY A 13 9.01 -0.40 -12.59
N LYS A 14 10.13 0.28 -12.81
CA LYS A 14 11.48 -0.22 -12.56
C LYS A 14 12.15 0.63 -11.50
N TRP A 15 12.73 -0.01 -10.49
CA TRP A 15 13.46 0.64 -9.42
C TRP A 15 14.88 0.09 -9.36
N THR A 16 15.87 0.97 -9.27
CA THR A 16 17.29 0.62 -9.17
C THR A 16 17.99 1.58 -8.22
N VAL A 17 19.03 1.13 -7.51
CA VAL A 17 19.89 2.02 -6.73
C VAL A 17 21.11 2.39 -7.56
N LYS A 18 21.38 3.69 -7.72
CA LYS A 18 22.54 4.22 -8.42
C LYS A 18 23.12 5.39 -7.63
N GLY A 19 24.43 5.37 -7.37
CA GLY A 19 25.10 6.45 -6.61
C GLY A 19 24.51 6.70 -5.21
N GLY A 20 23.98 5.66 -4.56
CA GLY A 20 23.33 5.79 -3.24
C GLY A 20 21.90 6.36 -3.26
N ALA A 21 21.35 6.69 -4.44
CA ALA A 21 19.97 7.16 -4.60
C ALA A 21 19.07 6.11 -5.26
N LEU A 22 17.79 6.10 -4.89
CA LEU A 22 16.77 5.25 -5.50
C LEU A 22 16.25 5.91 -6.78
N HIS A 23 16.41 5.23 -7.91
CA HIS A 23 15.98 5.69 -9.23
C HIS A 23 14.78 4.87 -9.72
N GLY A 24 13.67 5.56 -9.99
CA GLY A 24 12.45 4.97 -10.54
C GLY A 24 12.22 5.37 -11.99
N SER A 25 11.73 4.44 -12.81
CA SER A 25 11.23 4.74 -14.14
C SER A 25 9.98 3.92 -14.45
N ILE A 26 9.13 4.47 -15.31
CA ILE A 26 7.94 3.80 -15.81
C ILE A 26 7.79 4.10 -17.30
N GLU A 27 7.33 3.12 -18.06
CA GLU A 27 7.04 3.26 -19.48
C GLU A 27 5.76 2.47 -19.78
N LEU A 28 4.78 3.15 -20.39
CA LEU A 28 3.50 2.58 -20.74
C LEU A 28 2.83 3.39 -21.86
N PRO A 29 2.05 2.75 -22.75
CA PRO A 29 1.26 3.46 -23.74
C PRO A 29 0.12 4.22 -23.05
N MET A 30 0.00 5.51 -23.37
CA MET A 30 -1.02 6.40 -22.81
C MET A 30 -1.86 7.00 -23.93
N GLN A 31 -3.03 6.43 -24.16
CA GLN A 31 -4.00 6.97 -25.11
C GLN A 31 -4.96 7.90 -24.37
N LEU A 32 -4.53 9.14 -24.19
CA LEU A 32 -5.31 10.18 -23.51
C LEU A 32 -5.74 11.27 -24.50
N GLY A 33 -6.74 12.04 -24.10
CA GLY A 33 -7.20 13.22 -24.83
C GLY A 33 -7.49 14.36 -23.86
N ILE A 34 -7.36 15.59 -24.34
CA ILE A 34 -7.68 16.82 -23.60
C ILE A 34 -8.84 17.61 -24.24
N VAL A 35 -9.38 17.12 -25.36
CA VAL A 35 -10.47 17.75 -26.12
C VAL A 35 -11.54 16.71 -26.43
N GLY A 36 -12.81 17.13 -26.38
CA GLY A 36 -13.94 16.35 -26.87
C GLY A 36 -14.45 15.26 -25.92
N GLY A 37 -15.43 14.49 -26.38
CA GLY A 37 -16.06 13.41 -25.61
C GLY A 37 -16.58 13.86 -24.24
N THR A 38 -16.40 13.00 -23.24
CA THR A 38 -16.82 13.22 -21.85
C THR A 38 -16.11 14.42 -21.19
N ILE A 39 -14.92 14.81 -21.65
CA ILE A 39 -14.21 15.99 -21.12
C ILE A 39 -15.00 17.27 -21.43
N LYS A 40 -15.68 17.34 -22.59
CA LYS A 40 -16.50 18.49 -22.95
C LYS A 40 -17.82 18.54 -22.17
N SER A 41 -18.45 17.38 -21.92
CA SER A 41 -19.79 17.30 -21.35
C SER A 41 -19.83 17.17 -19.83
N HIS A 42 -18.77 16.65 -19.19
CA HIS A 42 -18.75 16.39 -17.75
C HIS A 42 -18.07 17.55 -16.99
N PRO A 43 -18.80 18.30 -16.14
CA PRO A 43 -18.26 19.48 -15.45
C PRO A 43 -17.01 19.20 -14.62
N THR A 44 -16.99 18.11 -13.85
CA THR A 44 -15.82 17.72 -13.03
C THR A 44 -14.59 17.38 -13.87
N ALA A 45 -14.75 16.69 -15.00
CA ALA A 45 -13.61 16.34 -15.87
C ALA A 45 -13.01 17.61 -16.48
N LYS A 46 -13.86 18.56 -16.91
CA LYS A 46 -13.43 19.87 -17.40
C LYS A 46 -12.70 20.68 -16.33
N ALA A 47 -13.23 20.70 -15.10
CA ALA A 47 -12.61 21.41 -13.97
C ALA A 47 -11.25 20.79 -13.60
N ALA A 48 -11.17 19.47 -13.50
CA ALA A 48 -9.93 18.76 -13.19
C ALA A 48 -8.84 19.02 -14.25
N LEU A 49 -9.20 19.00 -15.53
CA LEU A 49 -8.27 19.34 -16.61
C LEU A 49 -7.84 20.81 -16.56
N GLY A 50 -8.78 21.72 -16.22
CA GLY A 50 -8.48 23.13 -16.01
C GLY A 50 -7.53 23.39 -14.84
N MET A 51 -7.57 22.59 -13.77
CA MET A 51 -6.62 22.67 -12.67
C MET A 51 -5.21 22.17 -13.03
N LEU A 52 -5.12 21.22 -13.97
CA LEU A 52 -3.84 20.65 -14.39
C LEU A 52 -3.09 21.55 -15.39
N GLU A 53 -3.80 22.49 -16.03
CA GLU A 53 -3.25 23.48 -16.98
C GLU A 53 -2.35 22.88 -18.09
N VAL A 54 -2.64 21.63 -18.49
CA VAL A 54 -1.90 20.95 -19.55
C VAL A 54 -2.22 21.52 -20.93
N ALA A 55 -1.19 21.74 -21.75
CA ALA A 55 -1.30 22.22 -23.11
C ALA A 55 -1.52 21.08 -24.12
N SER A 56 -1.19 19.83 -23.75
CA SER A 56 -1.30 18.68 -24.65
C SER A 56 -1.73 17.38 -23.96
N ALA A 57 -2.25 16.44 -24.76
CA ALA A 57 -2.52 15.08 -24.29
C ALA A 57 -1.24 14.32 -23.90
N GLN A 58 -0.10 14.69 -24.49
CA GLN A 58 1.21 14.15 -24.15
C GLN A 58 1.63 14.57 -22.74
N GLU A 59 1.51 15.86 -22.41
CA GLU A 59 1.76 16.37 -21.05
C GLU A 59 0.85 15.71 -20.03
N LEU A 60 -0.44 15.55 -20.35
CA LEU A 60 -1.34 14.79 -19.48
C LEU A 60 -0.84 13.35 -19.28
N GLY A 61 -0.37 12.69 -20.34
CA GLY A 61 0.21 11.35 -20.28
C GLY A 61 1.43 11.27 -19.37
N GLU A 62 2.31 12.26 -19.43
CA GLU A 62 3.50 12.37 -18.57
C GLU A 62 3.12 12.55 -17.11
N ILE A 63 2.14 13.42 -16.81
CA ILE A 63 1.61 13.60 -15.46
C ILE A 63 1.02 12.29 -14.94
N VAL A 64 0.18 11.62 -15.72
CA VAL A 64 -0.43 10.34 -15.29
C VAL A 64 0.63 9.26 -15.06
N ALA A 65 1.64 9.18 -15.93
CA ALA A 65 2.76 8.25 -15.74
C ALA A 65 3.55 8.56 -14.45
N ALA A 66 3.85 9.84 -14.19
CA ALA A 66 4.53 10.28 -12.98
C ALA A 66 3.72 9.97 -11.72
N VAL A 67 2.41 10.24 -11.73
CA VAL A 67 1.49 9.87 -10.63
C VAL A 67 1.49 8.36 -10.40
N GLY A 68 1.44 7.56 -11.47
CA GLY A 68 1.51 6.10 -11.38
C GLY A 68 2.82 5.60 -10.74
N LEU A 69 3.96 6.21 -11.11
CA LEU A 69 5.25 5.89 -10.50
C LEU A 69 5.32 6.31 -9.03
N ALA A 70 4.78 7.48 -8.67
CA ALA A 70 4.71 7.95 -7.29
C ALA A 70 3.81 7.05 -6.42
N GLN A 71 2.65 6.63 -6.94
CA GLN A 71 1.77 5.68 -6.27
C GLN A 71 2.46 4.32 -6.08
N ASN A 72 3.19 3.84 -7.09
CA ASN A 72 3.98 2.62 -6.99
C ASN A 72 5.07 2.72 -5.92
N LEU A 73 5.80 3.83 -5.86
CA LEU A 73 6.78 4.08 -4.80
C LEU A 73 6.14 4.07 -3.41
N GLY A 74 5.00 4.74 -3.25
CA GLY A 74 4.25 4.78 -2.00
C GLY A 74 3.86 3.37 -1.53
N ALA A 75 3.37 2.53 -2.44
CA ALA A 75 3.03 1.15 -2.14
C ALA A 75 4.26 0.32 -1.76
N LEU A 76 5.35 0.40 -2.52
CA LEU A 76 6.60 -0.31 -2.22
C LEU A 76 7.17 0.11 -0.87
N ARG A 77 7.20 1.42 -0.59
CA ARG A 77 7.65 1.94 0.69
C ARG A 77 6.77 1.42 1.82
N ALA A 78 5.44 1.46 1.67
CA ALA A 78 4.54 0.99 2.70
C ALA A 78 4.76 -0.51 3.01
N LEU A 79 4.94 -1.33 1.96
CA LEU A 79 5.23 -2.77 2.10
C LEU A 79 6.61 -3.06 2.69
N ALA A 80 7.62 -2.27 2.34
CA ALA A 80 8.99 -2.44 2.81
C ALA A 80 9.23 -1.86 4.21
N THR A 81 8.35 -0.97 4.69
CA THR A 81 8.48 -0.37 6.02
C THR A 81 7.76 -1.19 7.09
N GLU A 82 8.33 -1.18 8.29
CA GLU A 82 7.78 -1.89 9.45
C GLU A 82 6.39 -1.41 9.88
N GLY A 83 5.94 -0.21 9.46
CA GLY A 83 4.66 0.36 9.89
C GLY A 83 3.46 -0.54 9.60
N ILE A 84 3.38 -1.09 8.37
CA ILE A 84 2.33 -2.05 8.01
C ILE A 84 2.51 -3.38 8.75
N GLN A 85 3.75 -3.85 8.86
CA GLN A 85 4.05 -5.11 9.56
C GLN A 85 3.67 -5.04 11.04
N ARG A 86 4.03 -3.96 11.75
CA ARG A 86 3.63 -3.75 13.16
C ARG A 86 2.12 -3.65 13.32
N GLY A 87 1.43 -2.93 12.43
CA GLY A 87 -0.03 -2.86 12.43
C GLY A 87 -0.69 -4.23 12.25
N HIS A 88 -0.19 -5.01 11.30
CA HIS A 88 -0.68 -6.37 11.05
C HIS A 88 -0.35 -7.33 12.21
N MET A 89 0.84 -7.24 12.80
CA MET A 89 1.24 -8.05 13.96
C MET A 89 0.41 -7.72 15.20
N SER A 90 0.08 -6.45 15.43
CA SER A 90 -0.85 -6.06 16.52
C SER A 90 -2.25 -6.64 16.31
N MET A 91 -2.77 -6.59 15.07
CA MET A 91 -4.06 -7.24 14.76
C MET A 91 -3.98 -8.75 14.92
N HIS A 92 -2.90 -9.37 14.43
CA HIS A 92 -2.66 -10.80 14.56
C HIS A 92 -2.60 -11.25 16.02
N ALA A 93 -1.86 -10.53 16.88
CA ALA A 93 -1.79 -10.77 18.31
C ALA A 93 -3.17 -10.65 18.97
N ARG A 94 -3.95 -9.62 18.61
CA ARG A 94 -5.30 -9.44 19.13
C ARG A 94 -6.22 -10.60 18.75
N SER A 95 -6.19 -11.03 17.48
CA SER A 95 -6.95 -12.19 17.01
C SER A 95 -6.51 -13.49 17.68
N LEU A 96 -5.20 -13.67 17.90
CA LEU A 96 -4.66 -14.85 18.58
C LEU A 96 -5.14 -14.91 20.03
N VAL A 97 -5.00 -13.82 20.80
CA VAL A 97 -5.46 -13.74 22.19
C VAL A 97 -6.97 -13.98 22.29
N ALA A 98 -7.76 -13.36 21.41
CA ALA A 98 -9.21 -13.56 21.39
C ALA A 98 -9.61 -15.01 21.11
N ARG A 99 -8.86 -15.72 20.25
CA ARG A 99 -9.08 -17.14 19.93
C ARG A 99 -8.67 -18.06 21.08
N VAL A 100 -7.50 -17.83 21.67
CA VAL A 100 -6.93 -18.72 22.72
C VAL A 100 -7.68 -18.56 24.04
N LEU A 101 -8.12 -17.35 24.37
CA LEU A 101 -8.85 -17.00 25.59
C LEU A 101 -10.34 -16.78 25.30
N ALA A 102 -10.90 -17.59 24.40
CA ALA A 102 -12.32 -17.58 24.14
C ALA A 102 -13.09 -17.93 25.43
N GLY A 103 -14.01 -17.06 25.84
CA GLY A 103 -14.78 -17.20 27.09
C GLY A 103 -14.27 -16.36 28.26
N GLU A 104 -13.04 -15.84 28.19
CA GLU A 104 -12.51 -14.94 29.21
C GLU A 104 -13.09 -13.52 29.11
N SER A 105 -12.98 -12.76 30.21
CA SER A 105 -13.39 -11.35 30.21
C SER A 105 -12.51 -10.48 29.32
N GLU A 106 -13.04 -9.36 28.83
CA GLU A 106 -12.27 -8.44 27.98
C GLU A 106 -11.08 -7.81 28.72
N ASP A 107 -11.21 -7.57 30.03
CA ASP A 107 -10.12 -7.05 30.86
C ASP A 107 -8.92 -8.00 30.89
N VAL A 108 -9.19 -9.30 31.12
CA VAL A 108 -8.17 -10.35 31.09
C VAL A 108 -7.52 -10.44 29.71
N ARG A 109 -8.32 -10.47 28.64
CA ARG A 109 -7.78 -10.50 27.26
C ARG A 109 -6.89 -9.30 26.97
N GLN A 110 -7.29 -8.10 27.42
CA GLN A 110 -6.52 -6.88 27.18
C GLN A 110 -5.18 -6.87 27.94
N ARG A 111 -5.17 -7.38 29.18
CA ARG A 111 -3.93 -7.54 29.98
C ARG A 111 -2.97 -8.55 29.34
N VAL A 112 -3.47 -9.71 28.92
CA VAL A 112 -2.66 -10.73 28.21
C VAL A 112 -2.13 -10.17 26.89
N TYR A 113 -2.97 -9.51 26.10
CA TYR A 113 -2.57 -8.89 24.84
C TYR A 113 -1.42 -7.89 25.03
N ALA A 114 -1.52 -7.00 26.01
CA ALA A 114 -0.50 -6.00 26.27
C ALA A 114 0.86 -6.65 26.59
N GLU A 115 0.86 -7.71 27.39
CA GLU A 115 2.08 -8.41 27.79
C GLU A 115 2.67 -9.27 26.64
N VAL A 116 1.82 -9.93 25.85
CA VAL A 116 2.25 -10.69 24.66
C VAL A 116 2.88 -9.76 23.62
N VAL A 117 2.25 -8.61 23.34
CA VAL A 117 2.81 -7.61 22.42
C VAL A 117 4.12 -7.03 22.97
N ARG A 118 4.20 -6.76 24.28
CA ARG A 118 5.42 -6.27 24.95
C ARG A 118 6.58 -7.27 24.83
N SER A 119 6.28 -8.57 24.90
CA SER A 119 7.28 -9.63 24.78
C SER A 119 7.82 -9.82 23.35
N GLY A 120 7.07 -9.39 22.33
CA GLY A 120 7.37 -9.64 20.92
C GLY A 120 7.15 -11.08 20.45
N ASP A 121 6.83 -12.02 21.36
CA ASP A 121 6.61 -13.43 21.05
C ASP A 121 5.12 -13.75 20.87
N ILE A 122 4.60 -13.47 19.68
CA ILE A 122 3.19 -13.65 19.34
C ILE A 122 2.95 -15.12 18.93
N LYS A 123 2.95 -16.01 19.93
CA LYS A 123 2.66 -17.44 19.79
C LYS A 123 1.61 -17.90 20.79
N GLU A 124 0.88 -18.95 20.43
CA GLU A 124 -0.16 -19.50 21.29
C GLU A 124 0.39 -19.96 22.65
N ASP A 125 1.56 -20.59 22.67
CA ASP A 125 2.23 -21.00 23.92
C ASP A 125 2.51 -19.80 24.83
N LYS A 126 2.96 -18.68 24.26
CA LYS A 126 3.23 -17.45 25.02
C LYS A 126 1.95 -16.85 25.59
N VAL A 127 0.86 -16.87 24.83
CA VAL A 127 -0.45 -16.41 25.31
C VAL A 127 -0.91 -17.24 26.53
N ARG A 128 -0.73 -18.56 26.48
CA ARG A 128 -1.08 -19.46 27.60
C ARG A 128 -0.17 -19.26 28.80
N GLU A 129 1.14 -19.08 28.58
CA GLU A 129 2.12 -18.78 29.62
C GLU A 129 1.77 -17.48 30.36
N VAL A 130 1.53 -16.40 29.62
CA VAL A 130 1.16 -15.09 30.19
C VAL A 130 -0.17 -15.17 30.94
N PHE A 131 -1.15 -15.89 30.39
CA PHE A 131 -2.44 -16.08 31.06
C PHE A 131 -2.33 -16.89 32.36
N ALA A 132 -1.45 -17.91 32.40
CA ALA A 132 -1.23 -18.70 33.62
C ALA A 132 -0.48 -17.91 34.72
N ALA A 133 0.24 -16.86 34.35
CA ALA A 133 0.99 -15.99 35.27
C ALA A 133 0.18 -14.77 35.76
N LEU A 134 -1.06 -14.62 35.29
CA LEU A 134 -1.98 -13.52 35.61
C LEU A 134 -2.83 -13.79 36.85
#